data_AF-A0A9P6QI00-F1
#
_entry.id   AF-A0A9P6QI00-F1
#
_cell.length_a   1.000
_cell.length_b   1.000
_cell.length_c   1.000
_cell.angle_alpha   90.00
_cell.angle_beta   90.00
_cell.angle_gamma   90.00
#
_symmetry.space_group_name_H-M   'P 1'
#
loop_
_entity.id
_entity.type
_entity.pdbx_description
1 polymer ?
#
loop_
_entity_poly.entity_id
_entity_poly.type
_entity_poly.pdbx_seq_one_letter_code
_entity_poly.pdbx_strand_id
1 'polypeptide(L)'
;MPPKRAAARKASAKTEEAPVAKRGGRKTKAEKAADKEAAELEQQQKQQDDQEDRHQEEAQEHPPAHPKKQETEEQQSQDQCDQEQAKEEVEMAQKAVSMEVEAKEAAETKKRKRDAVQEVAKEDNAEPMETDVAAKAPKTRKGKGKAANKSSAAEPTPKESVPSAPEDAPMDHDTQEKEQPSQEQAAEGASGSSSQQKPLTMKERMERLKNIRQQMSQSRQANRADIISEHQRSKTSHKEDTKKERLRQEAEKMLEKQEMEEAGEDYERSQFWGYSVESVEKWNEKEEAKKERRNNEFIDWGHANHKKYIRQVSTMKPNLAAYNTKKEQAANQEDEEEAGFYRDANSVSFLSDAKPEKGAVDRMAADVAKQIDLRSKRFKRKAHDEDADVNYINDANQRFNQKLSRYYDRFTKEIRDNFERGTAL
;
A
#
# COMPACT_ATOMS: atom_id res chain seq x y z
N MET A 1 7.12 40.74 68.26
CA MET A 1 7.71 39.48 68.78
C MET A 1 7.27 38.35 67.85
N PRO A 2 7.99 37.21 67.73
CA PRO A 2 9.18 36.79 68.49
C PRO A 2 10.47 36.86 67.60
N PRO A 3 11.43 35.88 67.49
CA PRO A 3 12.86 36.22 67.47
C PRO A 3 13.64 35.87 66.18
N LYS A 4 14.90 36.34 66.10
CA LYS A 4 15.84 36.09 64.99
C LYS A 4 16.52 34.71 65.10
N ARG A 5 16.82 34.08 63.96
CA ARG A 5 17.88 33.07 63.78
C ARG A 5 18.60 33.31 62.45
N ALA A 6 19.90 33.05 62.40
CA ALA A 6 20.78 33.43 61.29
C ALA A 6 21.26 32.21 60.49
N ALA A 7 21.56 32.42 59.20
CA ALA A 7 22.21 31.45 58.33
C ALA A 7 23.73 31.72 58.27
N ALA A 8 24.54 30.66 58.26
CA ALA A 8 25.99 30.76 58.03
C ALA A 8 26.30 30.64 56.53
N ARG A 9 27.22 31.48 56.03
CA ARG A 9 27.76 31.43 54.66
C ARG A 9 29.27 31.18 54.67
N LYS A 10 29.76 30.63 53.55
CA LYS A 10 31.18 30.29 53.30
C LYS A 10 32.08 31.53 53.27
N ALA A 11 33.31 31.40 53.77
CA ALA A 11 34.52 31.94 53.11
C ALA A 11 35.82 31.29 53.65
N SER A 12 36.73 30.98 52.72
CA SER A 12 38.19 30.79 52.82
C SER A 12 38.93 30.88 54.17
N ALA A 13 39.79 29.88 54.42
CA ALA A 13 41.09 30.03 55.07
C ALA A 13 42.13 29.17 54.33
N LYS A 14 43.41 29.57 54.33
CA LYS A 14 44.54 28.88 53.67
C LYS A 14 45.67 28.70 54.68
N THR A 15 46.13 27.47 54.88
CA THR A 15 47.29 27.13 55.72
C THR A 15 48.10 26.03 55.04
N GLU A 16 49.42 26.17 55.07
CA GLU A 16 50.39 25.20 54.56
C GLU A 16 50.77 24.21 55.67
N GLU A 17 51.13 22.97 55.30
CA GLU A 17 51.81 22.05 56.21
C GLU A 17 52.87 21.22 55.47
N ALA A 18 53.87 20.74 56.21
CA ALA A 18 55.16 20.29 55.68
C ALA A 18 55.17 18.85 55.11
N PRO A 19 56.12 18.49 54.22
CA PRO A 19 56.16 17.17 53.58
C PRO A 19 56.53 16.05 54.56
N VAL A 20 55.64 15.06 54.72
CA VAL A 20 55.89 13.84 55.49
C VAL A 20 56.79 12.89 54.69
N ALA A 21 58.03 12.71 55.15
CA ALA A 21 58.99 11.79 54.54
C ALA A 21 58.56 10.32 54.71
N LYS A 22 57.96 9.73 53.66
CA LYS A 22 57.72 8.28 53.60
C LYS A 22 59.05 7.53 53.48
N ARG A 23 59.46 6.90 54.58
CA ARG A 23 60.61 5.97 54.65
C ARG A 23 60.50 4.90 53.57
N GLY A 24 61.61 4.61 52.89
CA GLY A 24 61.71 3.53 51.90
C GLY A 24 61.52 2.15 52.54
N GLY A 25 60.29 1.62 52.50
CA GLY A 25 60.02 0.24 52.86
C GLY A 25 60.60 -0.72 51.82
N ARG A 26 61.25 -1.80 52.27
CA ARG A 26 61.62 -2.90 51.36
C ARG A 26 60.33 -3.62 50.93
N LYS A 27 59.97 -3.51 49.64
CA LYS A 27 58.84 -4.26 49.05
C LYS A 27 58.84 -5.72 49.51
N THR A 28 57.68 -6.23 49.89
CA THR A 28 57.55 -7.59 50.44
C THR A 28 57.84 -8.66 49.37
N LYS A 29 58.11 -9.91 49.78
CA LYS A 29 58.39 -10.99 48.81
C LYS A 29 57.20 -11.26 47.87
N ALA A 30 55.95 -11.10 48.37
CA ALA A 30 54.75 -11.25 47.56
C ALA A 30 54.54 -10.06 46.61
N GLU A 31 54.75 -8.84 47.08
CA GLU A 31 54.68 -7.61 46.28
C GLU A 31 55.69 -7.64 45.11
N LYS A 32 56.93 -8.08 45.38
CA LYS A 32 57.94 -8.29 44.33
C LYS A 32 57.65 -9.46 43.39
N ALA A 33 56.81 -10.41 43.79
CA ALA A 33 56.36 -11.48 42.90
C ALA A 33 55.27 -10.96 41.96
N ALA A 34 54.29 -10.21 42.48
CA ALA A 34 53.26 -9.55 41.69
C ALA A 34 53.85 -8.51 40.72
N ASP A 35 54.84 -7.71 41.14
CA ASP A 35 55.59 -6.81 40.24
C ASP A 35 56.22 -7.59 39.06
N LYS A 36 56.77 -8.78 39.31
CA LYS A 36 57.41 -9.61 38.29
C LYS A 36 56.39 -10.27 37.37
N GLU A 37 55.31 -10.81 37.94
CA GLU A 37 54.21 -11.45 37.21
C GLU A 37 53.50 -10.46 36.27
N ALA A 38 53.30 -9.21 36.71
CA ALA A 38 52.81 -8.13 35.87
C ALA A 38 53.79 -7.79 34.71
N ALA A 39 55.10 -7.68 34.99
CA ALA A 39 56.10 -7.45 33.96
C ALA A 39 56.28 -8.64 32.99
N GLU A 40 55.98 -9.85 33.44
CA GLU A 40 56.01 -11.08 32.63
C GLU A 40 54.77 -11.17 31.72
N LEU A 41 53.60 -10.71 32.18
CA LEU A 41 52.40 -10.50 31.36
C LEU A 41 52.59 -9.37 30.34
N GLU A 42 53.19 -8.23 30.72
CA GLU A 42 53.51 -7.13 29.80
C GLU A 42 54.47 -7.59 28.68
N GLN A 43 55.45 -8.44 29.02
CA GLN A 43 56.32 -9.07 28.03
C GLN A 43 55.61 -10.13 27.16
N GLN A 44 54.59 -10.82 27.66
CA GLN A 44 53.79 -11.76 26.87
C GLN A 44 52.88 -11.03 25.90
N GLN A 45 52.18 -9.98 26.34
CA GLN A 45 51.37 -9.13 25.45
C GLN A 45 52.23 -8.53 24.35
N LYS A 46 53.38 -7.94 24.70
CA LYS A 46 54.28 -7.40 23.68
C LYS A 46 54.81 -8.46 22.71
N GLN A 47 55.04 -9.70 23.16
CA GLN A 47 55.39 -10.81 22.25
C GLN A 47 54.24 -11.27 21.36
N GLN A 48 52.99 -11.00 21.72
CA GLN A 48 51.81 -11.21 20.87
C GLN A 48 51.68 -10.07 19.85
N ASP A 49 51.79 -8.81 20.30
CA ASP A 49 51.80 -7.63 19.43
C ASP A 49 52.94 -7.73 18.38
N ASP A 50 54.17 -8.03 18.82
CA ASP A 50 55.34 -8.27 17.94
C ASP A 50 55.12 -9.48 16.99
N GLN A 51 54.18 -10.39 17.25
CA GLN A 51 53.80 -11.48 16.33
C GLN A 51 52.70 -11.06 15.34
N GLU A 52 51.68 -10.33 15.78
CA GLU A 52 50.64 -9.80 14.90
C GLU A 52 51.19 -8.76 13.90
N ASP A 53 52.14 -7.91 14.31
CA ASP A 53 52.84 -6.99 13.40
C ASP A 53 53.71 -7.74 12.39
N ARG A 54 54.45 -8.79 12.81
CA ARG A 54 55.22 -9.62 11.86
C ARG A 54 54.35 -10.36 10.85
N HIS A 55 53.18 -10.85 11.25
CA HIS A 55 52.23 -11.46 10.31
C HIS A 55 51.61 -10.44 9.34
N GLN A 56 51.51 -9.16 9.73
CA GLN A 56 51.09 -8.07 8.83
C GLN A 56 52.22 -7.60 7.89
N GLU A 57 53.48 -7.70 8.32
CA GLU A 57 54.68 -7.38 7.52
C GLU A 57 55.01 -8.50 6.51
N GLU A 58 54.96 -9.76 6.93
CA GLU A 58 55.09 -10.95 6.08
C GLU A 58 53.98 -11.00 5.00
N ALA A 59 52.78 -10.49 5.31
CA ALA A 59 51.69 -10.33 4.36
C ALA A 59 51.88 -9.19 3.33
N GLN A 60 52.93 -8.36 3.45
CA GLN A 60 53.20 -7.22 2.58
C GLN A 60 54.49 -7.35 1.74
N GLU A 61 55.52 -8.07 2.21
CA GLU A 61 56.79 -8.17 1.47
C GLU A 61 56.78 -9.18 0.29
N HIS A 62 55.78 -10.07 0.17
CA HIS A 62 55.73 -11.11 -0.88
C HIS A 62 54.41 -11.13 -1.67
N PRO A 63 54.39 -10.70 -2.96
CA PRO A 63 53.19 -10.77 -3.80
C PRO A 63 52.89 -12.22 -4.24
N PRO A 64 51.72 -12.80 -3.92
CA PRO A 64 51.45 -14.21 -4.18
C PRO A 64 51.08 -14.48 -5.66
N ALA A 65 52.00 -15.10 -6.39
CA ALA A 65 51.76 -15.58 -7.75
C ALA A 65 50.90 -16.85 -7.77
N HIS A 66 49.57 -16.66 -7.85
CA HIS A 66 48.52 -17.65 -8.17
C HIS A 66 48.25 -18.80 -7.16
N PRO A 67 47.08 -18.80 -6.50
CA PRO A 67 46.50 -20.03 -5.96
C PRO A 67 45.84 -20.84 -7.10
N LYS A 68 46.18 -22.13 -7.22
CA LYS A 68 45.43 -23.10 -8.04
C LYS A 68 45.45 -24.48 -7.39
N LYS A 69 44.27 -24.97 -6.97
CA LYS A 69 43.77 -26.33 -7.31
C LYS A 69 42.40 -26.74 -6.76
N GLN A 70 41.77 -26.03 -5.82
CA GLN A 70 40.54 -26.54 -5.18
C GLN A 70 39.36 -25.55 -5.04
N GLU A 71 39.48 -24.29 -5.46
CA GLU A 71 38.37 -23.31 -5.27
C GLU A 71 37.95 -22.57 -6.54
N THR A 72 38.60 -22.77 -7.70
CA THR A 72 38.41 -21.91 -8.90
C THR A 72 37.96 -22.61 -10.19
N GLU A 73 37.83 -23.94 -10.22
CA GLU A 73 37.26 -24.68 -11.38
C GLU A 73 35.83 -25.21 -11.10
N GLU A 74 35.50 -25.53 -9.84
CA GLU A 74 34.12 -25.84 -9.43
C GLU A 74 33.24 -24.57 -9.39
N GLN A 75 33.78 -23.44 -8.90
CA GLN A 75 33.12 -22.11 -8.92
C GLN A 75 32.78 -21.56 -10.32
N GLN A 76 33.23 -22.20 -11.40
CA GLN A 76 32.94 -21.75 -12.77
C GLN A 76 32.11 -22.74 -13.57
N SER A 77 32.04 -24.01 -13.16
CA SER A 77 31.22 -25.03 -13.83
C SER A 77 29.82 -25.14 -13.22
N GLN A 78 29.69 -25.04 -11.89
CA GLN A 78 28.38 -25.04 -11.21
C GLN A 78 27.55 -23.81 -11.60
N ASP A 79 28.10 -22.61 -11.40
CA ASP A 79 27.42 -21.32 -11.62
C ASP A 79 26.99 -21.07 -13.09
N GLN A 80 27.65 -21.72 -14.05
CA GLN A 80 27.23 -21.69 -15.46
C GLN A 80 26.05 -22.63 -15.70
N CYS A 81 26.09 -23.85 -15.16
CA CYS A 81 25.02 -24.85 -15.29
C CYS A 81 23.70 -24.34 -14.68
N ASP A 82 23.75 -23.79 -13.47
CA ASP A 82 22.56 -23.28 -12.77
C ASP A 82 21.98 -22.03 -13.47
N GLN A 83 22.82 -21.20 -14.09
CA GLN A 83 22.37 -20.06 -14.88
C GLN A 83 21.78 -20.44 -16.24
N GLU A 84 22.25 -21.50 -16.89
CA GLU A 84 21.66 -22.00 -18.13
C GLU A 84 20.30 -22.65 -17.85
N GLN A 85 20.19 -23.51 -16.83
CA GLN A 85 18.91 -24.09 -16.41
C GLN A 85 17.87 -23.02 -16.05
N ALA A 86 18.24 -22.00 -15.28
CA ALA A 86 17.34 -20.91 -14.93
C ALA A 86 16.88 -20.08 -16.16
N LYS A 87 17.69 -20.00 -17.22
CA LYS A 87 17.32 -19.33 -18.48
C LYS A 87 16.38 -20.21 -19.31
N GLU A 88 16.67 -21.50 -19.44
CA GLU A 88 15.79 -22.45 -20.15
C GLU A 88 14.42 -22.58 -19.49
N GLU A 89 14.33 -22.64 -18.15
CA GLU A 89 13.03 -22.64 -17.45
C GLU A 89 12.22 -21.37 -17.71
N VAL A 90 12.87 -20.20 -17.73
CA VAL A 90 12.21 -18.92 -18.01
C VAL A 90 11.79 -18.81 -19.48
N GLU A 91 12.61 -19.23 -20.45
CA GLU A 91 12.20 -19.27 -21.87
C GLU A 91 11.02 -20.23 -22.06
N MET A 92 11.09 -21.45 -21.50
CA MET A 92 10.01 -22.44 -21.56
C MET A 92 8.71 -21.91 -20.94
N ALA A 93 8.78 -21.19 -19.81
CA ALA A 93 7.62 -20.55 -19.21
C ALA A 93 7.03 -19.43 -20.09
N GLN A 94 7.87 -18.54 -20.65
CA GLN A 94 7.43 -17.49 -21.56
C GLN A 94 6.79 -18.05 -22.84
N LYS A 95 7.39 -19.11 -23.40
CA LYS A 95 6.94 -19.82 -24.61
C LYS A 95 5.64 -20.59 -24.38
N ALA A 96 5.46 -21.18 -23.20
CA ALA A 96 4.17 -21.77 -22.80
C ALA A 96 3.07 -20.71 -22.68
N VAL A 97 3.37 -19.54 -22.09
CA VAL A 97 2.41 -18.43 -21.98
C VAL A 97 2.04 -17.84 -23.34
N SER A 98 3.01 -17.61 -24.23
CA SER A 98 2.74 -17.09 -25.58
C SER A 98 1.90 -18.07 -26.41
N MET A 99 2.23 -19.37 -26.39
CA MET A 99 1.41 -20.40 -27.04
C MET A 99 -0.01 -20.49 -26.46
N GLU A 100 -0.21 -20.28 -25.15
CA GLU A 100 -1.55 -20.27 -24.56
C GLU A 100 -2.35 -19.02 -24.98
N VAL A 101 -1.70 -17.86 -25.16
CA VAL A 101 -2.31 -16.64 -25.68
C VAL A 101 -2.68 -16.80 -27.17
N GLU A 102 -1.75 -17.28 -28.00
CA GLU A 102 -2.02 -17.58 -29.41
C GLU A 102 -3.15 -18.60 -29.58
N ALA A 103 -3.19 -19.65 -28.74
CA ALA A 103 -4.28 -20.63 -28.76
C ALA A 103 -5.65 -20.01 -28.41
N LYS A 104 -5.68 -19.07 -27.45
CA LYS A 104 -6.89 -18.32 -27.08
C LYS A 104 -7.34 -17.38 -28.20
N GLU A 105 -6.43 -16.65 -28.84
CA GLU A 105 -6.76 -15.78 -29.98
C GLU A 105 -7.17 -16.59 -31.23
N ALA A 106 -6.49 -17.72 -31.51
CA ALA A 106 -6.88 -18.64 -32.57
C ALA A 106 -8.26 -19.28 -32.32
N ALA A 107 -8.62 -19.52 -31.05
CA ALA A 107 -9.96 -19.95 -30.67
C ALA A 107 -11.00 -18.82 -30.83
N GLU A 108 -10.68 -17.59 -30.42
CA GLU A 108 -11.61 -16.47 -30.53
C GLU A 108 -11.82 -16.04 -32.00
N THR A 109 -10.77 -16.00 -32.83
CA THR A 109 -10.91 -15.73 -34.27
C THR A 109 -11.70 -16.82 -34.99
N LYS A 110 -11.54 -18.11 -34.61
CA LYS A 110 -12.41 -19.20 -35.09
C LYS A 110 -13.86 -19.04 -34.61
N LYS A 111 -14.08 -18.54 -33.40
CA LYS A 111 -15.42 -18.20 -32.90
C LYS A 111 -16.03 -17.03 -33.68
N ARG A 112 -15.35 -15.88 -33.78
CA ARG A 112 -15.78 -14.71 -34.57
C ARG A 112 -16.10 -15.09 -36.03
N LYS A 113 -15.33 -15.99 -36.65
CA LYS A 113 -15.64 -16.53 -38.00
C LYS A 113 -16.89 -17.41 -38.03
N ARG A 114 -17.13 -18.26 -37.03
CA ARG A 114 -18.39 -19.04 -36.92
C ARG A 114 -19.59 -18.13 -36.68
N ASP A 115 -19.46 -17.17 -35.77
CA ASP A 115 -20.52 -16.22 -35.43
C ASP A 115 -20.89 -15.37 -36.66
N ALA A 116 -19.90 -14.89 -37.43
CA ALA A 116 -20.13 -14.17 -38.68
C ALA A 116 -20.78 -15.03 -39.79
N VAL A 117 -20.34 -16.28 -39.97
CA VAL A 117 -21.01 -17.22 -40.90
C VAL A 117 -22.45 -17.51 -40.45
N GLN A 118 -22.73 -17.49 -39.14
CA GLN A 118 -24.07 -17.69 -38.58
C GLN A 118 -24.97 -16.44 -38.65
N GLU A 119 -24.40 -15.24 -38.83
CA GLU A 119 -25.18 -14.05 -39.25
C GLU A 119 -25.49 -14.10 -40.75
N VAL A 120 -24.51 -14.38 -41.63
CA VAL A 120 -24.75 -14.49 -43.08
C VAL A 120 -25.79 -15.58 -43.39
N ALA A 121 -25.67 -16.76 -42.77
CA ALA A 121 -26.64 -17.85 -42.89
C ALA A 121 -28.01 -17.58 -42.22
N LYS A 122 -28.23 -16.40 -41.64
CA LYS A 122 -29.53 -15.91 -41.16
C LYS A 122 -30.18 -14.88 -42.07
N GLU A 123 -29.42 -14.21 -42.93
CA GLU A 123 -29.98 -13.30 -43.95
C GLU A 123 -30.42 -14.09 -45.20
N ASP A 124 -29.72 -15.17 -45.55
CA ASP A 124 -30.01 -16.03 -46.70
C ASP A 124 -31.16 -17.07 -46.49
N ASN A 125 -31.97 -16.96 -45.44
CA ASN A 125 -33.17 -17.81 -45.29
C ASN A 125 -34.40 -17.10 -44.71
N ALA A 126 -34.91 -16.14 -45.50
CA ALA A 126 -36.34 -15.85 -45.56
C ALA A 126 -36.84 -16.31 -46.95
N GLU A 127 -37.53 -17.45 -47.01
CA GLU A 127 -37.93 -18.07 -48.29
C GLU A 127 -38.92 -17.19 -49.09
N PRO A 128 -38.69 -17.00 -50.41
CA PRO A 128 -39.76 -16.66 -51.34
C PRO A 128 -40.60 -17.90 -51.66
N MET A 129 -41.92 -17.75 -51.80
CA MET A 129 -42.79 -18.83 -52.29
C MET A 129 -42.85 -18.83 -53.83
N GLU A 130 -42.63 -19.98 -54.45
CA GLU A 130 -43.45 -20.49 -55.57
C GLU A 130 -43.49 -22.04 -55.52
N THR A 131 -44.45 -22.63 -56.23
CA THR A 131 -44.76 -24.08 -56.28
C THR A 131 -43.95 -24.78 -57.40
N ASP A 132 -43.92 -26.11 -57.61
CA ASP A 132 -44.86 -27.19 -57.29
C ASP A 132 -44.21 -28.61 -57.47
N VAL A 133 -44.97 -29.69 -57.27
CA VAL A 133 -44.81 -31.07 -57.78
C VAL A 133 -43.92 -32.10 -57.02
N ALA A 134 -44.62 -33.06 -56.38
CA ALA A 134 -44.36 -34.52 -56.30
C ALA A 134 -43.36 -35.18 -55.28
N ALA A 135 -43.99 -35.87 -54.32
CA ALA A 135 -43.92 -37.33 -54.12
C ALA A 135 -42.91 -38.03 -53.14
N LYS A 136 -43.46 -38.42 -51.98
CA LYS A 136 -43.69 -39.85 -51.59
C LYS A 136 -42.56 -40.66 -50.88
N ALA A 137 -42.42 -40.43 -49.56
CA ALA A 137 -42.85 -41.35 -48.46
C ALA A 137 -42.27 -42.81 -48.33
N PRO A 138 -42.47 -43.58 -47.22
CA PRO A 138 -42.79 -43.24 -45.80
C PRO A 138 -42.08 -44.13 -44.69
N LYS A 139 -42.46 -43.90 -43.41
CA LYS A 139 -42.37 -44.80 -42.20
C LYS A 139 -40.99 -44.86 -41.51
N THR A 140 -40.83 -45.24 -40.21
CA THR A 140 -41.71 -45.83 -39.16
C THR A 140 -41.45 -45.30 -37.73
N ARG A 141 -42.51 -45.21 -36.89
CA ARG A 141 -42.70 -45.74 -35.49
C ARG A 141 -41.61 -45.52 -34.38
N LYS A 142 -41.92 -45.38 -33.08
CA LYS A 142 -43.19 -45.14 -32.32
C LYS A 142 -42.93 -44.96 -30.80
N GLY A 143 -43.38 -43.85 -30.20
CA GLY A 143 -43.73 -43.73 -28.76
C GLY A 143 -42.59 -43.44 -27.77
N LYS A 144 -42.86 -43.13 -26.49
CA LYS A 144 -44.13 -42.71 -25.85
C LYS A 144 -43.84 -41.99 -24.51
N GLY A 145 -43.89 -40.65 -24.48
CA GLY A 145 -43.77 -39.84 -23.25
C GLY A 145 -45.12 -39.42 -22.67
N LYS A 146 -45.21 -39.27 -21.33
CA LYS A 146 -46.43 -38.93 -20.58
C LYS A 146 -46.24 -37.57 -19.90
N ALA A 147 -47.19 -36.65 -20.05
CA ALA A 147 -47.12 -35.31 -19.44
C ALA A 147 -48.43 -34.93 -18.74
N ALA A 148 -48.30 -34.48 -17.49
CA ALA A 148 -49.27 -33.72 -16.68
C ALA A 148 -48.46 -33.10 -15.50
N ASN A 149 -48.79 -31.94 -14.94
CA ASN A 149 -49.98 -31.10 -15.14
C ASN A 149 -49.61 -29.60 -15.21
N LYS A 150 -50.51 -28.75 -15.76
CA LYS A 150 -50.38 -27.28 -15.83
C LYS A 150 -51.78 -26.64 -15.94
N SER A 151 -52.05 -25.62 -15.12
CA SER A 151 -53.19 -24.68 -15.25
C SER A 151 -52.89 -23.40 -14.44
N SER A 152 -53.34 -22.16 -14.72
CA SER A 152 -54.22 -21.51 -15.73
C SER A 152 -55.63 -21.02 -15.27
N ALA A 153 -55.67 -19.74 -14.87
CA ALA A 153 -56.64 -18.70 -15.27
C ALA A 153 -58.10 -18.64 -14.72
N ALA A 154 -58.62 -17.39 -14.72
CA ALA A 154 -60.01 -16.91 -14.76
C ALA A 154 -60.76 -16.50 -13.45
N GLU A 155 -61.62 -15.48 -13.63
CA GLU A 155 -62.53 -14.75 -12.71
C GLU A 155 -64.02 -15.17 -13.00
N PRO A 156 -65.14 -14.63 -12.39
CA PRO A 156 -65.37 -13.28 -11.82
C PRO A 156 -66.24 -13.20 -10.50
N THR A 157 -66.82 -12.03 -10.21
CA THR A 157 -67.53 -11.57 -8.97
C THR A 157 -69.08 -11.69 -9.04
N PRO A 158 -69.94 -11.25 -8.05
CA PRO A 158 -70.26 -9.80 -7.83
C PRO A 158 -70.88 -9.33 -6.45
N LYS A 159 -71.15 -8.00 -6.35
CA LYS A 159 -72.08 -7.26 -5.41
C LYS A 159 -71.69 -7.14 -3.92
N GLU A 160 -71.92 -6.03 -3.18
CA GLU A 160 -72.35 -4.61 -3.38
C GLU A 160 -71.99 -3.80 -2.07
N SER A 161 -72.18 -2.49 -1.78
CA SER A 161 -73.06 -1.38 -2.24
C SER A 161 -72.43 0.03 -1.93
N VAL A 162 -73.21 1.13 -1.91
CA VAL A 162 -72.83 2.59 -1.83
C VAL A 162 -74.07 3.47 -1.50
N PRO A 163 -74.03 4.84 -1.29
CA PRO A 163 -72.95 5.83 -0.97
C PRO A 163 -73.31 6.88 0.14
N SER A 164 -72.43 7.85 0.50
CA SER A 164 -72.77 9.30 0.65
C SER A 164 -71.56 10.27 0.78
N ALA A 165 -71.81 11.57 0.58
CA ALA A 165 -71.02 12.78 0.92
C ALA A 165 -71.98 13.76 1.68
N PRO A 166 -71.80 15.09 1.88
CA PRO A 166 -70.73 16.04 1.48
C PRO A 166 -70.31 17.08 2.58
N GLU A 167 -69.60 18.16 2.17
CA GLU A 167 -69.43 19.50 2.81
C GLU A 167 -68.76 19.57 4.22
N ASP A 168 -67.94 20.58 4.57
CA ASP A 168 -68.09 22.04 4.40
C ASP A 168 -66.82 22.79 3.89
N ALA A 169 -67.02 24.03 3.42
CA ALA A 169 -65.97 25.04 3.16
C ALA A 169 -66.48 26.47 3.46
N PRO A 170 -65.60 27.40 3.85
CA PRO A 170 -65.27 28.54 2.95
C PRO A 170 -63.74 28.67 2.76
N MET A 171 -63.21 28.92 1.56
CA MET A 171 -63.31 30.14 0.74
C MET A 171 -62.67 31.38 1.38
N ASP A 172 -61.54 31.81 0.80
CA ASP A 172 -61.34 33.22 0.48
C ASP A 172 -60.58 33.35 -0.86
N HIS A 173 -60.95 34.35 -1.66
CA HIS A 173 -60.35 34.73 -2.95
C HIS A 173 -59.52 36.04 -2.69
N ASP A 174 -58.78 36.69 -3.59
CA ASP A 174 -58.53 36.60 -5.03
C ASP A 174 -57.13 37.18 -5.33
N THR A 175 -56.56 36.94 -6.53
CA THR A 175 -55.76 37.89 -7.36
C THR A 175 -54.99 37.13 -8.46
N GLN A 176 -55.69 36.86 -9.57
CA GLN A 176 -55.24 36.91 -10.97
C GLN A 176 -53.76 36.63 -11.33
N GLU A 177 -53.52 35.38 -11.74
CA GLU A 177 -52.89 34.97 -13.02
C GLU A 177 -52.40 36.07 -13.99
N LYS A 178 -51.15 35.95 -14.47
CA LYS A 178 -50.74 36.46 -15.80
C LYS A 178 -49.48 35.79 -16.37
N GLU A 179 -49.66 34.74 -17.17
CA GLU A 179 -48.59 34.25 -18.06
C GLU A 179 -48.55 35.02 -19.38
N GLN A 180 -47.36 35.47 -19.82
CA GLN A 180 -47.01 35.59 -21.24
C GLN A 180 -45.49 35.41 -21.42
N PRO A 181 -45.03 34.52 -22.33
CA PRO A 181 -43.64 34.47 -22.75
C PRO A 181 -43.37 35.48 -23.88
N SER A 182 -42.31 36.30 -23.77
CA SER A 182 -41.98 37.29 -24.80
C SER A 182 -40.49 37.34 -25.15
N GLN A 183 -40.18 36.77 -26.32
CA GLN A 183 -39.17 37.26 -27.28
C GLN A 183 -37.71 37.39 -26.78
N GLU A 184 -36.96 36.30 -26.95
CA GLU A 184 -35.52 36.39 -27.16
C GLU A 184 -35.25 37.06 -28.52
N GLN A 185 -34.54 38.19 -28.54
CA GLN A 185 -34.37 39.01 -29.74
C GLN A 185 -33.20 38.54 -30.60
N ALA A 186 -33.46 38.31 -31.88
CA ALA A 186 -32.42 38.08 -32.88
C ALA A 186 -31.93 39.41 -33.48
N ALA A 187 -30.61 39.55 -33.57
CA ALA A 187 -29.90 40.46 -34.48
C ALA A 187 -28.67 39.68 -34.97
N GLU A 188 -28.73 38.99 -36.11
CA GLU A 188 -28.51 39.55 -37.45
C GLU A 188 -27.16 40.26 -37.58
N GLY A 189 -26.20 39.56 -38.21
CA GLY A 189 -24.81 40.00 -38.40
C GLY A 189 -24.15 39.39 -39.64
N ALA A 190 -24.95 39.23 -40.70
CA ALA A 190 -24.60 38.92 -42.10
C ALA A 190 -23.28 38.18 -42.44
N SER A 191 -23.42 36.96 -42.95
CA SER A 191 -22.91 36.67 -44.31
C SER A 191 -23.71 35.56 -44.97
N GLY A 192 -24.29 35.83 -46.15
CA GLY A 192 -25.18 34.91 -46.83
C GLY A 192 -24.44 34.01 -47.83
N SER A 193 -24.74 32.71 -47.81
CA SER A 193 -24.50 31.82 -48.94
C SER A 193 -25.72 30.93 -49.19
N SER A 194 -26.80 31.56 -49.64
CA SER A 194 -27.96 30.90 -50.26
C SER A 194 -27.58 30.37 -51.65
N SER A 195 -26.53 29.53 -51.70
CA SER A 195 -26.08 28.87 -52.91
C SER A 195 -27.20 27.97 -53.43
N GLN A 196 -27.66 28.25 -54.66
CA GLN A 196 -28.71 27.47 -55.31
C GLN A 196 -28.20 26.05 -55.57
N GLN A 197 -28.45 25.12 -54.64
CA GLN A 197 -28.21 23.71 -54.89
C GLN A 197 -29.19 23.28 -56.00
N LYS A 198 -28.64 23.05 -57.21
CA LYS A 198 -29.33 22.34 -58.28
C LYS A 198 -29.96 21.05 -57.69
N PRO A 199 -31.14 20.61 -58.15
CA PRO A 199 -31.78 19.44 -57.59
C PRO A 199 -30.83 18.24 -57.67
N LEU A 200 -30.32 17.83 -56.50
CA LEU A 200 -29.27 16.82 -56.36
C LEU A 200 -29.62 15.59 -57.18
N THR A 201 -28.68 15.13 -58.01
CA THR A 201 -28.93 13.96 -58.88
C THR A 201 -29.29 12.75 -58.02
N MET A 202 -29.99 11.78 -58.60
CA MET A 202 -30.48 10.63 -57.83
C MET A 202 -29.33 9.87 -57.13
N LYS A 203 -28.11 9.89 -57.71
CA LYS A 203 -26.87 9.39 -57.11
C LYS A 203 -26.42 10.22 -55.90
N GLU A 204 -26.25 11.54 -56.05
CA GLU A 204 -25.90 12.46 -54.95
C GLU A 204 -26.92 12.39 -53.80
N ARG A 205 -28.22 12.22 -54.11
CA ARG A 205 -29.27 12.02 -53.10
C ARG A 205 -29.10 10.69 -52.36
N MET A 206 -28.76 9.59 -53.05
CA MET A 206 -28.45 8.31 -52.42
C MET A 206 -27.17 8.38 -51.58
N GLU A 207 -26.14 9.09 -52.02
CA GLU A 207 -24.89 9.29 -51.29
C GLU A 207 -25.12 10.13 -50.03
N ARG A 208 -25.86 11.24 -50.14
CA ARG A 208 -26.29 12.01 -48.96
C ARG A 208 -27.13 11.18 -47.99
N LEU A 209 -28.01 10.29 -48.48
CA LEU A 209 -28.76 9.35 -47.66
C LEU A 209 -27.85 8.31 -46.97
N LYS A 210 -26.84 7.77 -47.67
CA LYS A 210 -25.84 6.86 -47.10
C LYS A 210 -25.02 7.55 -46.01
N ASN A 211 -24.57 8.78 -46.25
CA ASN A 211 -23.80 9.56 -45.27
C ASN A 211 -24.64 9.86 -44.02
N ILE A 212 -25.92 10.24 -44.17
CA ILE A 212 -26.85 10.42 -43.05
C ILE A 212 -27.08 9.10 -42.29
N ARG A 213 -27.20 7.96 -42.99
CA ARG A 213 -27.29 6.62 -42.36
C ARG A 213 -26.00 6.26 -41.59
N GLN A 214 -24.83 6.56 -42.14
CA GLN A 214 -23.54 6.35 -41.48
C GLN A 214 -23.42 7.22 -40.22
N GLN A 215 -23.76 8.51 -40.30
CA GLN A 215 -23.81 9.41 -39.14
C GLN A 215 -24.78 8.90 -38.06
N MET A 216 -25.99 8.48 -38.44
CA MET A 216 -26.94 7.86 -37.49
C MET A 216 -26.41 6.56 -36.88
N SER A 217 -25.66 5.73 -37.60
CA SER A 217 -25.02 4.55 -37.01
C SER A 217 -23.85 4.90 -36.09
N GLN A 218 -23.04 5.90 -36.45
CA GLN A 218 -21.92 6.39 -35.64
C GLN A 218 -22.43 6.99 -34.32
N SER A 219 -23.44 7.85 -34.34
CA SER A 219 -24.05 8.38 -33.11
C SER A 219 -24.65 7.28 -32.24
N ARG A 220 -25.31 6.27 -32.83
CA ARG A 220 -25.82 5.11 -32.08
C ARG A 220 -24.70 4.25 -31.47
N GLN A 221 -23.56 4.15 -32.13
CA GLN A 221 -22.38 3.43 -31.64
C GLN A 221 -21.65 4.21 -30.54
N ALA A 222 -21.46 5.52 -30.71
CA ALA A 222 -20.87 6.42 -29.71
C ALA A 222 -21.70 6.41 -28.43
N ASN A 223 -23.00 6.73 -28.51
CA ASN A 223 -23.89 6.71 -27.33
C ASN A 223 -23.89 5.35 -26.62
N ARG A 224 -23.76 4.23 -27.36
CA ARG A 224 -23.64 2.89 -26.76
C ARG A 224 -22.28 2.67 -26.09
N ALA A 225 -21.19 3.15 -26.69
CA ALA A 225 -19.86 3.10 -26.10
C ALA A 225 -19.76 3.96 -24.83
N ASP A 226 -20.40 5.13 -24.81
CA ASP A 226 -20.46 6.03 -23.66
C ASP A 226 -21.25 5.42 -22.49
N ILE A 227 -22.43 4.84 -22.76
CA ILE A 227 -23.21 4.09 -21.75
C ILE A 227 -22.38 2.91 -21.19
N ILE A 228 -21.60 2.23 -22.03
CA ILE A 228 -20.72 1.13 -21.58
C ILE A 228 -19.52 1.67 -20.78
N SER A 229 -18.93 2.80 -21.17
CA SER A 229 -17.75 3.37 -20.50
C SER A 229 -18.10 3.99 -19.15
N GLU A 230 -19.26 4.66 -19.00
CA GLU A 230 -19.77 5.09 -17.69
C GLU A 230 -20.11 3.91 -16.79
N HIS A 231 -20.76 2.87 -17.33
CA HIS A 231 -21.05 1.63 -16.60
C HIS A 231 -19.78 0.83 -16.21
N GLN A 232 -18.67 1.00 -16.92
CA GLN A 232 -17.35 0.50 -16.51
C GLN A 232 -16.73 1.42 -15.44
N ARG A 233 -16.72 2.74 -15.65
CA ARG A 233 -16.18 3.75 -14.73
C ARG A 233 -16.88 3.79 -13.36
N SER A 234 -18.16 3.42 -13.31
CA SER A 234 -18.93 3.26 -12.06
C SER A 234 -18.59 1.98 -11.28
N LYS A 235 -17.96 0.98 -11.95
CA LYS A 235 -17.51 -0.26 -11.31
C LYS A 235 -16.06 -0.18 -10.84
N THR A 236 -15.23 0.60 -11.53
CA THR A 236 -13.82 0.75 -11.20
C THR A 236 -13.64 1.45 -9.86
N SER A 237 -13.11 0.72 -8.88
CA SER A 237 -12.70 1.32 -7.60
C SER A 237 -11.33 1.97 -7.73
N HIS A 238 -11.07 3.06 -7.00
CA HIS A 238 -9.74 3.68 -6.91
C HIS A 238 -8.62 2.69 -6.53
N LYS A 239 -8.93 1.61 -5.80
CA LYS A 239 -7.98 0.51 -5.52
C LYS A 239 -7.62 -0.33 -6.75
N GLU A 240 -8.57 -0.51 -7.66
CA GLU A 240 -8.38 -1.22 -8.92
C GLU A 240 -7.66 -0.32 -9.93
N ASP A 241 -7.98 0.97 -9.96
CA ASP A 241 -7.31 1.92 -10.85
C ASP A 241 -5.85 2.11 -10.44
N THR A 242 -5.55 2.23 -9.14
CA THR A 242 -4.16 2.21 -8.64
C THR A 242 -3.45 0.85 -8.82
N LYS A 243 -4.18 -0.25 -9.06
CA LYS A 243 -3.59 -1.53 -9.48
C LYS A 243 -3.30 -1.55 -10.99
N LYS A 244 -4.25 -1.10 -11.82
CA LYS A 244 -4.08 -0.98 -13.28
C LYS A 244 -2.96 -0.03 -13.63
N GLU A 245 -2.86 1.10 -12.93
CA GLU A 245 -1.82 2.10 -13.11
C GLU A 245 -0.43 1.53 -12.80
N ARG A 246 -0.30 0.70 -11.74
CA ARG A 246 0.96 -0.02 -11.47
C ARG A 246 1.28 -1.05 -12.55
N LEU A 247 0.30 -1.85 -12.96
CA LEU A 247 0.48 -2.84 -14.03
C LEU A 247 0.83 -2.17 -15.37
N ARG A 248 0.28 -0.98 -15.62
CA ARG A 248 0.61 -0.13 -16.77
C ARG A 248 2.05 0.36 -16.68
N GLN A 249 2.46 0.95 -15.56
CA GLN A 249 3.84 1.42 -15.35
C GLN A 249 4.87 0.26 -15.35
N GLU A 250 4.44 -0.94 -14.98
CA GLU A 250 5.23 -2.17 -15.07
C GLU A 250 5.36 -2.64 -16.53
N ALA A 251 4.27 -2.65 -17.30
CA ALA A 251 4.28 -2.95 -18.73
C ALA A 251 5.07 -1.91 -19.55
N GLU A 252 4.90 -0.63 -19.27
CA GLU A 252 5.64 0.47 -19.92
C GLU A 252 7.15 0.35 -19.66
N LYS A 253 7.58 -0.06 -18.47
CA LYS A 253 9.00 -0.35 -18.19
C LYS A 253 9.53 -1.61 -18.84
N MET A 254 8.71 -2.65 -18.97
CA MET A 254 9.09 -3.87 -19.68
C MET A 254 9.25 -3.60 -21.19
N LEU A 255 8.39 -2.76 -21.77
CA LEU A 255 8.52 -2.27 -23.15
C LEU A 255 9.74 -1.35 -23.30
N GLU A 256 9.92 -0.35 -22.43
CA GLU A 256 11.09 0.54 -22.43
C GLU A 256 12.41 -0.25 -22.29
N LYS A 257 12.43 -1.33 -21.49
CA LYS A 257 13.57 -2.25 -21.44
C LYS A 257 13.78 -2.99 -22.77
N GLN A 258 12.72 -3.53 -23.37
CA GLN A 258 12.80 -4.23 -24.65
C GLN A 258 13.27 -3.32 -25.79
N GLU A 259 12.74 -2.10 -25.89
CA GLU A 259 13.15 -1.10 -26.87
C GLU A 259 14.64 -0.73 -26.74
N MET A 260 15.16 -0.62 -25.51
CA MET A 260 16.59 -0.36 -25.27
C MET A 260 17.47 -1.59 -25.54
N GLU A 261 16.99 -2.81 -25.23
CA GLU A 261 17.68 -4.07 -25.54
C GLU A 261 17.75 -4.33 -27.06
N GLU A 262 16.68 -4.01 -27.81
CA GLU A 262 16.65 -4.01 -29.28
C GLU A 262 17.55 -2.92 -29.89
N ALA A 263 17.69 -1.76 -29.24
CA ALA A 263 18.64 -0.72 -29.63
C ALA A 263 20.11 -1.05 -29.30
N GLY A 264 20.35 -2.03 -28.42
CA GLY A 264 21.68 -2.39 -27.93
C GLY A 264 22.24 -1.44 -26.85
N GLU A 265 21.36 -0.73 -26.13
CA GLU A 265 21.73 0.22 -25.07
C GLU A 265 21.38 -0.31 -23.66
N ASP A 266 22.28 -0.12 -22.69
CA ASP A 266 22.08 -0.52 -21.30
C ASP A 266 20.91 0.25 -20.64
N TYR A 267 19.74 -0.38 -20.52
CA TYR A 267 18.55 0.20 -19.86
C TYR A 267 18.87 0.83 -18.49
N GLU A 268 19.51 0.07 -17.60
CA GLU A 268 19.84 0.55 -16.25
C GLU A 268 20.78 1.76 -16.29
N ARG A 269 21.72 1.78 -17.24
CA ARG A 269 22.67 2.89 -17.43
C ARG A 269 21.96 4.17 -17.81
N SER A 270 21.02 4.12 -18.77
CA SER A 270 20.22 5.29 -19.17
C SER A 270 19.42 5.86 -17.99
N GLN A 271 18.81 4.99 -17.18
CA GLN A 271 18.09 5.38 -15.97
C GLN A 271 19.02 5.96 -14.89
N PHE A 272 20.25 5.46 -14.74
CA PHE A 272 21.23 5.99 -13.79
C PHE A 272 21.65 7.44 -14.11
N TRP A 273 21.69 7.86 -15.38
CA TRP A 273 21.92 9.27 -15.75
C TRP A 273 20.80 10.21 -15.28
N GLY A 274 19.60 9.70 -15.00
CA GLY A 274 18.47 10.48 -14.47
C GLY A 274 18.56 10.80 -12.97
N TYR A 275 19.43 10.13 -12.20
CA TYR A 275 19.51 10.31 -10.74
C TYR A 275 20.46 11.44 -10.35
N SER A 276 19.90 12.62 -10.06
CA SER A 276 20.58 13.68 -9.31
C SER A 276 21.02 13.19 -7.91
N VAL A 277 22.18 13.65 -7.44
CA VAL A 277 22.73 13.36 -6.10
C VAL A 277 21.70 13.67 -5.01
N GLU A 278 21.03 14.83 -5.08
CA GLU A 278 19.97 15.19 -4.14
C GLU A 278 18.80 14.18 -4.11
N SER A 279 18.51 13.54 -5.25
CA SER A 279 17.45 12.53 -5.35
C SER A 279 17.85 11.24 -4.66
N VAL A 280 19.12 10.85 -4.79
CA VAL A 280 19.72 9.70 -4.09
C VAL A 280 19.79 9.96 -2.58
N GLU A 281 20.19 11.16 -2.15
CA GLU A 281 20.20 11.55 -0.73
C GLU A 281 18.79 11.47 -0.10
N LYS A 282 17.79 12.10 -0.75
CA LYS A 282 16.38 12.07 -0.29
C LYS A 282 15.77 10.67 -0.34
N TRP A 283 16.27 9.79 -1.21
CA TRP A 283 15.89 8.38 -1.23
C TRP A 283 16.55 7.57 -0.10
N ASN A 284 17.83 7.81 0.18
CA ASN A 284 18.57 7.16 1.25
C ASN A 284 18.01 7.54 2.62
N GLU A 285 17.80 8.84 2.90
CA GLU A 285 17.13 9.32 4.11
C GLU A 285 15.76 8.62 4.32
N LYS A 286 15.02 8.43 3.23
CA LYS A 286 13.70 7.78 3.24
C LYS A 286 13.78 6.28 3.54
N GLU A 287 14.76 5.54 2.99
CA GLU A 287 14.99 4.13 3.34
C GLU A 287 15.60 3.96 4.74
N GLU A 288 16.44 4.88 5.21
CA GLU A 288 16.98 4.88 6.57
C GLU A 288 15.88 5.14 7.61
N ALA A 289 15.09 6.19 7.43
CA ALA A 289 13.93 6.46 8.27
C ALA A 289 12.86 5.35 8.15
N LYS A 290 12.86 4.53 7.08
CA LYS A 290 12.03 3.33 6.97
C LYS A 290 12.66 2.15 7.73
N LYS A 291 13.98 1.96 7.67
CA LYS A 291 14.76 0.98 8.45
C LYS A 291 14.62 1.21 9.96
N GLU A 292 14.67 2.45 10.42
CA GLU A 292 14.41 2.86 11.81
C GLU A 292 12.95 2.63 12.25
N ARG A 293 11.98 2.85 11.34
CA ARG A 293 10.57 2.51 11.56
C ARG A 293 10.31 0.99 11.53
N ARG A 294 11.10 0.20 10.80
CA ARG A 294 11.09 -1.28 10.84
C ARG A 294 11.64 -1.80 12.18
N ASN A 295 12.68 -1.17 12.74
CA ASN A 295 13.19 -1.54 14.05
C ASN A 295 12.13 -1.27 15.14
N ASN A 296 11.50 -2.34 15.64
CA ASN A 296 10.52 -2.31 16.72
C ASN A 296 10.96 -3.21 17.89
N GLU A 297 12.26 -3.41 18.03
CA GLU A 297 12.84 -4.07 19.20
C GLU A 297 12.57 -3.27 20.48
N PHE A 298 12.43 -3.96 21.60
CA PHE A 298 12.20 -3.36 22.91
C PHE A 298 13.53 -3.25 23.66
N ILE A 299 14.08 -2.03 23.71
CA ILE A 299 15.29 -1.71 24.46
C ILE A 299 14.92 -1.34 25.92
N ASP A 300 14.09 -0.31 26.09
CA ASP A 300 13.64 0.18 27.39
C ASP A 300 12.25 0.87 27.28
N TRP A 301 11.54 0.95 28.41
CA TRP A 301 10.26 1.66 28.56
C TRP A 301 10.36 3.16 28.28
N GLY A 302 11.46 3.82 28.66
CA GLY A 302 11.74 5.22 28.34
C GLY A 302 11.82 5.43 26.82
N HIS A 303 12.64 4.65 26.12
CA HIS A 303 12.71 4.70 24.65
C HIS A 303 11.36 4.35 24.00
N ALA A 304 10.66 3.31 24.47
CA ALA A 304 9.35 2.92 23.95
C ALA A 304 8.28 4.00 24.15
N ASN A 305 8.32 4.72 25.29
CA ASN A 305 7.44 5.86 25.57
C ASN A 305 7.82 7.09 24.73
N HIS A 306 9.10 7.35 24.49
CA HIS A 306 9.57 8.41 23.59
C HIS A 306 9.13 8.15 22.13
N LYS A 307 9.33 6.93 21.61
CA LYS A 307 8.83 6.49 20.29
C LYS A 307 7.30 6.45 20.21
N LYS A 308 6.59 6.37 21.35
CA LYS A 308 5.13 6.58 21.43
C LYS A 308 4.82 8.08 21.32
N TYR A 309 5.46 8.93 22.12
CA TYR A 309 5.26 10.37 22.18
C TYR A 309 5.49 11.05 20.81
N ILE A 310 6.61 10.79 20.14
CA ILE A 310 6.89 11.35 18.79
C ILE A 310 5.76 11.01 17.81
N ARG A 311 5.27 9.75 17.81
CA ARG A 311 4.13 9.34 16.96
C ARG A 311 2.83 10.05 17.33
N GLN A 312 2.61 10.37 18.61
CA GLN A 312 1.45 11.15 19.04
C GLN A 312 1.58 12.60 18.56
N VAL A 313 2.74 13.24 18.76
CA VAL A 313 3.02 14.60 18.28
C VAL A 313 2.84 14.73 16.77
N SER A 314 3.37 13.79 15.97
CA SER A 314 3.19 13.82 14.51
C SER A 314 1.80 13.44 14.01
N THR A 315 0.92 12.92 14.88
CA THR A 315 -0.50 12.66 14.58
C THR A 315 -1.41 13.82 14.99
N MET A 316 -1.02 14.59 16.02
CA MET A 316 -1.80 15.73 16.52
C MET A 316 -1.78 16.89 15.51
N LYS A 317 -2.97 17.39 15.16
CA LYS A 317 -3.14 18.56 14.28
C LYS A 317 -3.63 19.75 15.12
N PRO A 318 -2.81 20.79 15.35
CA PRO A 318 -3.23 21.95 16.13
C PRO A 318 -4.27 22.78 15.37
N ASN A 319 -5.24 23.36 16.09
CA ASN A 319 -6.17 24.33 15.51
C ASN A 319 -5.59 25.74 15.66
N LEU A 320 -4.98 26.25 14.58
CA LEU A 320 -4.33 27.56 14.56
C LEU A 320 -5.31 28.72 14.80
N ALA A 321 -6.55 28.63 14.34
CA ALA A 321 -7.55 29.68 14.57
C ALA A 321 -7.90 29.80 16.06
N ALA A 322 -8.14 28.68 16.74
CA ALA A 322 -8.41 28.63 18.18
C ALA A 322 -7.17 28.92 19.06
N TYR A 323 -5.98 28.95 18.47
CA TYR A 323 -4.75 29.42 19.10
C TYR A 323 -4.62 30.95 18.95
N ASN A 324 -4.78 31.47 17.74
CA ASN A 324 -4.71 32.91 17.45
C ASN A 324 -5.74 33.70 18.26
N THR A 325 -7.01 33.28 18.28
CA THR A 325 -8.05 33.97 19.06
C THR A 325 -7.74 34.00 20.57
N LYS A 326 -7.00 33.02 21.10
CA LYS A 326 -6.55 33.01 22.49
C LYS A 326 -5.33 33.89 22.72
N LYS A 327 -4.43 33.99 21.74
CA LYS A 327 -3.32 34.96 21.75
C LYS A 327 -3.86 36.38 21.74
N GLU A 328 -4.82 36.66 20.87
CA GLU A 328 -5.54 37.94 20.79
C GLU A 328 -6.28 38.24 22.10
N GLN A 329 -7.01 37.29 22.69
CA GLN A 329 -7.67 37.48 23.99
C GLN A 329 -6.69 37.81 25.11
N ALA A 330 -5.55 37.11 25.20
CA ALA A 330 -4.54 37.39 26.21
C ALA A 330 -3.86 38.76 26.00
N ALA A 331 -3.51 39.12 24.76
CA ALA A 331 -2.93 40.42 24.44
C ALA A 331 -3.89 41.61 24.65
N ASN A 332 -5.21 41.36 24.68
CA ASN A 332 -6.22 42.37 25.04
C ASN A 332 -6.57 42.39 26.55
N GLN A 333 -5.98 41.50 27.38
CA GLN A 333 -6.28 41.41 28.82
C GLN A 333 -5.20 42.00 29.73
N GLU A 334 -3.97 42.16 29.25
CA GLU A 334 -2.83 42.68 30.00
C GLU A 334 -2.11 43.72 29.13
N ASP A 335 -1.90 44.95 29.64
CA ASP A 335 -1.24 46.04 28.90
C ASP A 335 0.26 45.77 28.60
N GLU A 336 0.82 44.66 29.09
CA GLU A 336 2.13 44.12 28.70
C GLU A 336 1.93 43.01 27.65
N GLU A 337 1.97 43.41 26.36
CA GLU A 337 1.46 42.71 25.15
C GLU A 337 1.79 41.21 24.96
N GLU A 338 2.72 40.64 25.72
CA GLU A 338 3.18 39.24 25.57
C GLU A 338 3.12 38.39 26.86
N ALA A 339 3.03 39.01 28.05
CA ALA A 339 3.23 38.33 29.34
C ALA A 339 2.14 37.29 29.66
N GLY A 340 0.88 37.67 29.48
CA GLY A 340 -0.27 36.83 29.79
C GLY A 340 -0.37 35.55 28.97
N PHE A 341 0.20 35.53 27.76
CA PHE A 341 0.17 34.37 26.87
C PHE A 341 1.42 33.49 26.97
N TYR A 342 2.62 34.09 26.96
CA TYR A 342 3.89 33.35 27.03
C TYR A 342 4.33 33.16 28.48
N ARG A 343 3.63 32.26 29.17
CA ARG A 343 3.72 32.05 30.61
C ARG A 343 5.04 31.40 31.06
N ASP A 344 5.75 32.07 31.97
CA ASP A 344 6.89 31.50 32.71
C ASP A 344 6.43 30.38 33.68
N ALA A 345 7.37 29.49 34.01
CA ALA A 345 7.17 28.35 34.91
C ALA A 345 6.69 28.73 36.32
N ASN A 346 6.89 29.98 36.76
CA ASN A 346 6.47 30.47 38.08
C ASN A 346 5.10 31.19 38.05
N SER A 347 4.46 31.32 36.88
CA SER A 347 3.19 32.06 36.73
C SER A 347 1.98 31.27 37.27
N VAL A 348 1.13 31.94 38.05
CA VAL A 348 0.03 31.29 38.79
C VAL A 348 -1.30 31.26 38.00
N SER A 349 -1.47 32.15 37.02
CA SER A 349 -2.73 32.35 36.28
C SER A 349 -3.16 31.16 35.42
N PHE A 350 -2.29 30.16 35.18
CA PHE A 350 -2.75 28.86 34.65
C PHE A 350 -3.88 28.24 35.50
N LEU A 351 -3.89 28.47 36.81
CA LEU A 351 -4.80 27.82 37.75
C LEU A 351 -6.23 28.40 37.73
N SER A 352 -6.42 29.65 37.28
CA SER A 352 -7.73 30.31 37.19
C SER A 352 -8.42 30.08 35.84
N ASP A 353 -7.66 30.17 34.75
CA ASP A 353 -8.22 30.40 33.41
C ASP A 353 -8.41 29.09 32.62
N ALA A 354 -7.72 28.01 33.02
CA ALA A 354 -7.60 26.77 32.26
C ALA A 354 -8.83 25.84 32.31
N LYS A 355 -10.03 26.37 32.05
CA LYS A 355 -11.23 25.57 31.77
C LYS A 355 -11.26 25.20 30.29
N PRO A 356 -10.98 23.93 29.90
CA PRO A 356 -10.96 23.55 28.49
C PRO A 356 -12.37 23.56 27.89
N GLU A 357 -12.45 23.91 26.61
CA GLU A 357 -13.65 23.72 25.78
C GLU A 357 -14.07 22.24 25.83
N LYS A 358 -15.37 21.95 26.02
CA LYS A 358 -15.87 20.57 26.07
C LYS A 358 -15.46 19.76 24.83
N GLY A 359 -15.52 20.34 23.63
CA GLY A 359 -15.08 19.70 22.40
C GLY A 359 -13.58 19.37 22.35
N ALA A 360 -12.73 20.04 23.14
CA ALA A 360 -11.33 19.67 23.31
C ALA A 360 -11.16 18.48 24.28
N VAL A 361 -11.96 18.43 25.36
CA VAL A 361 -12.01 17.28 26.28
C VAL A 361 -12.51 16.03 25.56
N ASP A 362 -13.56 16.15 24.73
CA ASP A 362 -14.12 15.03 23.96
C ASP A 362 -13.11 14.49 22.92
N ARG A 363 -12.33 15.37 22.26
CA ARG A 363 -11.21 14.97 21.38
C ARG A 363 -10.12 14.21 22.16
N MET A 364 -9.71 14.72 23.32
CA MET A 364 -8.73 14.06 24.19
C MET A 364 -9.22 12.68 24.65
N ALA A 365 -10.48 12.57 25.08
CA ALA A 365 -11.08 11.31 25.50
C ALA A 365 -11.11 10.28 24.35
N ALA A 366 -11.48 10.71 23.14
CA ALA A 366 -11.43 9.86 21.95
C ALA A 366 -10.00 9.40 21.61
N ASP A 367 -8.99 10.24 21.77
CA ASP A 367 -7.59 9.87 21.53
C ASP A 367 -7.00 8.98 22.65
N VAL A 368 -7.49 9.08 23.88
CA VAL A 368 -7.19 8.12 24.95
C VAL A 368 -7.84 6.76 24.67
N ALA A 369 -9.11 6.74 24.25
CA ALA A 369 -9.80 5.51 23.85
C ALA A 369 -9.06 4.80 22.70
N LYS A 370 -8.65 5.54 21.64
CA LYS A 370 -7.81 5.02 20.56
C LYS A 370 -6.50 4.42 21.08
N GLN A 371 -5.83 5.04 22.05
CA GLN A 371 -4.59 4.51 22.64
C GLN A 371 -4.80 3.19 23.40
N ILE A 372 -5.93 3.05 24.12
CA ILE A 372 -6.31 1.80 24.79
C ILE A 372 -6.56 0.69 23.75
N ASP A 373 -7.27 1.04 22.68
CA ASP A 373 -7.54 0.17 21.53
C ASP A 373 -6.25 -0.29 20.82
N LEU A 374 -5.31 0.62 20.54
CA LEU A 374 -4.02 0.27 19.96
C LEU A 374 -3.15 -0.55 20.93
N ARG A 375 -3.35 -0.44 22.25
CA ARG A 375 -2.65 -1.26 23.25
C ARG A 375 -3.21 -2.69 23.28
N SER A 376 -4.53 -2.88 23.28
CA SER A 376 -5.14 -4.22 23.23
C SER A 376 -4.82 -4.91 21.89
N LYS A 377 -4.95 -4.18 20.77
CA LYS A 377 -4.67 -4.66 19.41
C LYS A 377 -3.18 -4.89 19.11
N ARG A 378 -2.25 -4.57 20.03
CA ARG A 378 -0.83 -4.93 19.94
C ARG A 378 -0.59 -6.41 20.25
N PHE A 379 -1.25 -6.93 21.29
CA PHE A 379 -1.09 -8.31 21.74
C PHE A 379 -2.05 -9.26 20.99
N LYS A 380 -2.01 -9.24 19.66
CA LYS A 380 -2.67 -10.28 18.86
C LYS A 380 -2.01 -11.62 19.17
N ARG A 381 -2.80 -12.61 19.59
CA ARG A 381 -2.35 -14.01 19.57
C ARG A 381 -2.01 -14.33 18.11
N LYS A 382 -0.85 -14.95 17.84
CA LYS A 382 -0.62 -15.66 16.57
C LYS A 382 -1.80 -16.64 16.41
N ALA A 383 -2.31 -16.81 15.19
CA ALA A 383 -3.32 -17.83 14.93
C ALA A 383 -2.80 -19.19 15.42
N HIS A 384 -3.70 -20.05 15.90
CA HIS A 384 -3.35 -21.47 16.01
C HIS A 384 -3.12 -22.00 14.59
N ASP A 385 -2.16 -22.90 14.46
CA ASP A 385 -1.76 -23.51 13.19
C ASP A 385 -2.16 -24.98 13.32
N GLU A 386 -3.21 -25.40 12.62
CA GLU A 386 -3.87 -26.70 12.86
C GLU A 386 -3.04 -27.87 12.32
N ASP A 387 -2.18 -27.61 11.33
CA ASP A 387 -1.26 -28.59 10.74
C ASP A 387 0.09 -28.71 11.48
N ALA A 388 0.31 -27.95 12.58
CA ALA A 388 1.57 -27.93 13.31
C ALA A 388 1.63 -28.92 14.49
N ASP A 389 2.75 -29.64 14.62
CA ASP A 389 2.93 -30.70 15.62
C ASP A 389 2.62 -30.26 17.07
N VAL A 390 1.60 -30.91 17.65
CA VAL A 390 1.04 -30.55 18.96
C VAL A 390 1.89 -31.13 20.09
N ASN A 391 3.03 -30.49 20.37
CA ASN A 391 3.96 -30.86 21.44
C ASN A 391 3.48 -30.53 22.88
N TYR A 392 2.20 -30.23 23.08
CA TYR A 392 1.67 -29.69 24.33
C TYR A 392 0.26 -30.20 24.67
N ILE A 393 -0.04 -30.29 25.97
CA ILE A 393 -1.33 -30.81 26.48
C ILE A 393 -2.30 -29.68 26.87
N ASN A 394 -1.81 -28.47 27.15
CA ASN A 394 -2.65 -27.33 27.54
C ASN A 394 -2.02 -25.96 27.16
N ASP A 395 -2.81 -24.88 27.22
CA ASP A 395 -2.43 -23.50 26.88
C ASP A 395 -1.18 -23.01 27.64
N ALA A 396 -0.98 -23.46 28.88
CA ALA A 396 0.18 -23.08 29.70
C ALA A 396 1.46 -23.80 29.25
N ASN A 397 1.36 -25.09 28.95
CA ASN A 397 2.44 -25.89 28.37
C ASN A 397 2.80 -25.38 26.96
N GLN A 398 1.81 -25.02 26.13
CA GLN A 398 2.05 -24.38 24.83
C GLN A 398 2.90 -23.12 24.98
N ARG A 399 2.56 -22.23 25.93
CA ARG A 399 3.31 -20.99 26.21
C ARG A 399 4.70 -21.25 26.78
N PHE A 400 4.87 -22.33 27.54
CA PHE A 400 6.16 -22.76 28.07
C PHE A 400 7.05 -23.31 26.95
N ASN A 401 6.54 -24.19 26.09
CA ASN A 401 7.26 -24.70 24.93
C ASN A 401 7.60 -23.58 23.93
N GLN A 402 6.68 -22.65 23.68
CA GLN A 402 6.95 -21.42 22.92
C GLN A 402 7.98 -20.49 23.59
N LYS A 403 8.18 -20.57 24.91
CA LYS A 403 9.27 -19.87 25.59
C LYS A 403 10.59 -20.62 25.40
N LEU A 404 10.61 -21.94 25.61
CA LEU A 404 11.80 -22.77 25.39
C LEU A 404 12.32 -22.64 23.96
N SER A 405 11.45 -22.79 22.97
CA SER A 405 11.71 -22.60 21.53
C SER A 405 12.56 -21.35 21.26
N ARG A 406 12.12 -20.18 21.74
CA ARG A 406 12.80 -18.87 21.52
C ARG A 406 14.24 -18.80 22.05
N TYR A 407 14.59 -19.60 23.05
CA TYR A 407 15.92 -19.59 23.66
C TYR A 407 16.78 -20.78 23.20
N TYR A 408 16.17 -21.95 22.98
CA TYR A 408 16.87 -23.21 22.79
C TYR A 408 16.84 -23.75 21.36
N ASP A 409 15.89 -23.37 20.50
CA ASP A 409 15.83 -23.90 19.12
C ASP A 409 17.10 -23.60 18.31
N ARG A 410 17.78 -22.49 18.61
CA ARG A 410 19.09 -22.15 18.02
C ARG A 410 20.18 -23.20 18.32
N PHE A 411 20.06 -23.92 19.43
CA PHE A 411 21.04 -24.90 19.90
C PHE A 411 20.54 -26.35 19.80
N THR A 412 19.22 -26.56 19.69
CA THR A 412 18.60 -27.89 19.61
C THR A 412 18.06 -28.22 18.22
N LYS A 413 18.36 -27.42 17.18
CA LYS A 413 17.92 -27.69 15.81
C LYS A 413 18.38 -29.07 15.33
N GLU A 414 19.68 -29.36 15.37
CA GLU A 414 20.24 -30.65 14.94
C GLU A 414 19.60 -31.84 15.69
N ILE A 415 19.31 -31.68 16.97
CA ILE A 415 18.62 -32.69 17.79
C ILE A 415 17.19 -32.93 17.29
N ARG A 416 16.46 -31.86 16.95
CA ARG A 416 15.12 -31.94 16.34
C ARG A 416 15.17 -32.58 14.95
N ASP A 417 16.03 -32.06 14.08
CA ASP A 417 16.21 -32.55 12.71
C ASP A 417 16.56 -34.06 12.72
N ASN A 418 17.35 -34.53 13.71
CA ASN A 418 17.66 -35.94 13.90
C ASN A 418 16.49 -36.77 14.47
N PHE A 419 15.60 -36.21 15.30
CA PHE A 419 14.36 -36.89 15.69
C PHE A 419 13.41 -37.03 14.50
N GLU A 420 13.24 -35.97 13.70
CA GLU A 420 12.42 -35.97 12.48
C GLU A 420 12.98 -36.93 11.41
N ARG A 421 14.32 -37.06 11.32
CA ARG A 421 15.02 -38.03 10.46
C ARG A 421 15.04 -39.46 11.01
N GLY A 422 14.56 -39.71 12.22
CA GLY A 422 14.39 -41.06 12.77
C GLY A 422 15.57 -41.60 13.60
N THR A 423 16.22 -40.75 14.41
CA THR A 423 17.20 -41.16 15.47
C THR A 423 18.44 -41.91 14.98
N ALA A 424 18.84 -41.72 13.72
CA ALA A 424 20.18 -42.10 13.27
C ALA A 424 21.23 -41.14 13.85
N LEU A 425 22.23 -41.70 14.53
CA LEU A 425 23.45 -41.04 15.00
C LEU A 425 24.53 -41.08 13.90
#